data_AF-A0A4R0ETU0-F1
#
_entry.id   AF-A0A4R0ETU0-F1
#
_cell.length_a   1.000
_cell.length_b   1.000
_cell.length_c   1.000
_cell.angle_alpha   90.00
_cell.angle_beta   90.00
_cell.angle_gamma   90.00
#
_symmetry.space_group_name_H-M   'P 1'
#
loop_
_entity.id
_entity.type
_entity.pdbx_description
1 polymer ?
#
loop_
_entity_poly.entity_id
_entity_poly.type
_entity_poly.pdbx_seq_one_letter_code
_entity_poly.pdbx_strand_id
1 'polypeptide(L)'
;MKAIKLLAIAALFSTSSVYAATITTKVTSKLEWSEEGAYFSSSKGDISIYTVGISTKQFQSLNTIKKGDCVLITAGESKLEKYQGTISIMDFKSIKKVACK
;
A
#
# COMPACT_ATOMS: atom_id res chain seq x y z
N MET A 1 -51.52 -18.59 -5.13
CA MET A 1 -50.97 -17.58 -6.07
C MET A 1 -51.45 -16.19 -5.69
N LYS A 2 -50.54 -15.30 -5.26
CA LYS A 2 -50.49 -13.89 -5.67
C LYS A 2 -49.29 -13.22 -4.99
N ALA A 3 -48.53 -12.51 -5.80
CA ALA A 3 -47.24 -11.94 -5.50
C ALA A 3 -47.37 -10.68 -4.64
N ILE A 4 -46.44 -10.50 -3.70
CA ILE A 4 -45.91 -9.17 -3.40
C ILE A 4 -44.39 -9.33 -3.34
N LYS A 5 -43.77 -9.11 -4.50
CA LYS A 5 -42.33 -8.88 -4.61
C LYS A 5 -42.04 -7.60 -3.84
N LEU A 6 -41.52 -7.72 -2.63
CA LEU A 6 -40.93 -6.59 -1.93
C LEU A 6 -39.65 -6.22 -2.67
N LEU A 7 -39.71 -5.07 -3.32
CA LEU A 7 -38.63 -4.42 -4.04
C LEU A 7 -37.37 -4.38 -3.18
N ALA A 8 -36.37 -5.18 -3.55
CA ALA A 8 -35.01 -4.99 -3.09
C ALA A 8 -34.54 -3.65 -3.66
N ILE A 9 -34.58 -2.61 -2.83
CA ILE A 9 -33.87 -1.37 -3.09
C ILE A 9 -32.40 -1.70 -2.90
N ALA A 10 -31.77 -2.19 -3.97
CA ALA A 10 -30.33 -2.21 -4.07
C ALA A 10 -29.91 -0.73 -4.13
N ALA A 11 -29.62 -0.15 -2.97
CA ALA A 11 -28.85 1.07 -2.89
C ALA A 11 -27.50 0.75 -3.55
N LEU A 12 -27.36 1.15 -4.81
CA LEU A 12 -26.08 1.26 -5.48
C LEU A 12 -25.31 2.32 -4.69
N PHE A 13 -24.61 1.89 -3.65
CA PHE A 13 -23.52 2.66 -3.08
C PHE A 13 -22.47 2.74 -4.18
N SER A 14 -22.60 3.75 -5.03
CA SER A 14 -21.51 4.23 -5.88
C SER A 14 -20.46 4.82 -4.96
N THR A 15 -19.75 3.97 -4.22
CA THR A 15 -18.45 4.32 -3.68
C THR A 15 -17.56 4.44 -4.90
N SER A 16 -17.39 5.66 -5.39
CA SER A 16 -16.25 6.02 -6.23
C SER A 16 -14.99 5.88 -5.37
N SER A 17 -14.63 4.65 -5.01
CA SER A 17 -13.35 4.34 -4.44
C SER A 17 -12.36 4.43 -5.58
N VAL A 18 -11.65 5.55 -5.66
CA VAL A 18 -10.33 5.54 -6.28
C VAL A 18 -9.57 4.44 -5.52
N TYR A 19 -9.46 3.25 -6.12
CA TYR A 19 -8.89 2.10 -5.44
C TYR A 19 -7.42 2.42 -5.15
N ALA A 20 -7.11 2.66 -3.88
CA ALA A 20 -5.74 2.81 -3.39
C ALA A 20 -4.92 1.61 -3.87
N ALA A 21 -3.83 1.86 -4.59
CA ALA A 21 -2.99 0.79 -5.07
C ALA A 21 -2.32 0.11 -3.88
N THR A 22 -2.26 -1.21 -3.93
CA THR A 22 -1.62 -2.00 -2.87
C THR A 22 -0.62 -2.98 -3.44
N ILE A 23 0.41 -3.28 -2.65
CA ILE A 23 1.36 -4.34 -2.96
C ILE A 23 1.70 -5.12 -1.70
N THR A 24 1.53 -6.44 -1.77
CA THR A 24 2.12 -7.37 -0.81
C THR A 24 3.47 -7.83 -1.31
N THR A 25 4.53 -7.69 -0.52
CA THR A 25 5.89 -8.12 -0.87
C THR A 25 6.67 -8.56 0.36
N LYS A 26 7.70 -9.38 0.17
CA LYS A 26 8.67 -9.74 1.20
C LYS A 26 9.86 -8.79 1.16
N VAL A 27 10.23 -8.23 2.29
CA VAL A 27 11.37 -7.31 2.46
C VAL A 27 12.67 -8.11 2.44
N THR A 28 13.62 -7.74 1.59
CA THR A 28 14.88 -8.47 1.38
C THR A 28 16.13 -7.71 1.85
N SER A 29 16.03 -6.39 2.03
CA SER A 29 17.08 -5.55 2.62
C SER A 29 16.63 -4.91 3.95
N LYS A 30 17.52 -4.14 4.58
CA LYS A 30 17.12 -3.20 5.63
C LYS A 30 16.46 -1.98 5.00
N LEU A 31 15.64 -1.26 5.78
CA LEU A 31 15.14 0.05 5.41
C LEU A 31 16.28 1.07 5.48
N GLU A 32 16.44 1.84 4.42
CA GLU A 32 17.39 2.95 4.32
C GLU A 32 16.64 4.26 4.12
N TRP A 33 17.21 5.35 4.63
CA TRP A 33 16.61 6.68 4.57
C TRP A 33 17.49 7.62 3.75
N SER A 34 16.86 8.44 2.92
CA SER A 34 17.47 9.63 2.32
C SER A 34 16.79 10.88 2.88
N GLU A 35 17.17 12.06 2.36
CA GLU A 35 16.52 13.33 2.72
C GLU A 35 15.04 13.34 2.35
N GLU A 36 14.66 12.69 1.24
CA GLU A 36 13.30 12.76 0.69
C GLU A 36 12.53 11.45 0.74
N GLY A 37 13.16 10.34 1.10
CA GLY A 37 12.52 9.04 0.99
C GLY A 37 13.05 7.93 1.88
N ALA A 38 12.30 6.81 1.84
CA ALA A 38 12.69 5.55 2.43
C ALA A 38 12.78 4.46 1.36
N TYR A 39 13.79 3.59 1.46
CA TYR A 39 14.16 2.64 0.42
C TYR A 39 14.39 1.26 1.02
N PHE A 40 13.91 0.22 0.34
CA PHE A 40 14.28 -1.16 0.64
C PHE A 40 14.05 -2.06 -0.56
N SER A 41 14.87 -3.10 -0.71
CA SER A 41 14.65 -4.16 -1.68
C SER A 41 13.56 -5.12 -1.23
N SER A 42 12.81 -5.64 -2.20
CA SER A 42 11.75 -6.62 -1.95
C SER A 42 11.72 -7.74 -2.99
N SER A 43 10.95 -8.80 -2.72
CA SER A 43 10.72 -9.90 -3.66
C SER A 43 10.07 -9.50 -5.00
N LYS A 44 9.58 -8.26 -5.12
CA LYS A 44 8.88 -7.75 -6.31
C LYS A 44 9.62 -6.60 -7.01
N GLY A 45 10.85 -6.32 -6.58
CA GLY A 45 11.62 -5.15 -6.98
C GLY A 45 11.95 -4.25 -5.80
N ASP A 46 12.78 -3.24 -6.05
CA ASP A 46 13.12 -2.23 -5.06
C ASP A 46 11.91 -1.33 -4.80
N ILE A 47 11.71 -0.94 -3.55
CA ILE A 47 10.65 -0.04 -3.13
C ILE A 47 11.28 1.30 -2.77
N SER A 48 10.80 2.37 -3.39
CA SER A 48 11.11 3.75 -3.03
C SER A 48 9.84 4.44 -2.58
N ILE A 49 9.88 5.06 -1.41
CA ILE A 49 8.74 5.74 -0.80
C ILE A 49 9.13 7.20 -0.62
N TYR A 50 8.38 8.12 -1.20
CA TYR A 50 8.52 9.55 -0.92
C TYR A 50 7.98 9.85 0.49
N THR A 51 8.78 10.48 1.34
CA THR A 51 8.49 10.65 2.77
C THR A 51 8.36 12.09 3.23
N VAL A 52 8.48 13.07 2.33
CA VAL A 52 8.26 14.48 2.69
C VAL A 52 6.79 14.66 3.10
N GLY A 53 6.56 15.23 4.28
CA GLY A 53 5.21 15.54 4.79
C GLY A 53 4.44 14.34 5.34
N ILE A 54 5.04 13.15 5.47
CA ILE A 54 4.36 12.01 6.12
C ILE A 54 4.14 12.29 7.61
N SER A 55 3.06 11.74 8.15
CA SER A 55 2.75 11.81 9.58
C SER A 55 3.73 11.01 10.44
N THR A 56 3.85 11.35 11.71
CA THR A 56 4.64 10.57 12.71
C THR A 56 4.23 9.09 12.74
N LYS A 57 2.94 8.79 12.59
CA LYS A 57 2.42 7.41 12.55
C LYS A 57 2.92 6.64 11.32
N GLN A 58 2.97 7.29 10.16
CA GLN A 58 3.50 6.71 8.93
C GLN A 58 5.00 6.44 9.04
N PHE A 59 5.75 7.41 9.57
CA PHE A 59 7.19 7.27 9.85
C PHE A 59 7.48 6.11 10.81
N GLN A 60 6.74 6.01 11.92
CA GLN A 60 6.89 4.90 12.86
C GLN A 60 6.57 3.55 12.22
N SER A 61 5.52 3.48 11.39
CA SER A 61 5.14 2.26 10.69
C SER A 61 6.27 1.77 9.77
N LEU A 62 6.94 2.67 9.05
CA LEU A 62 8.12 2.35 8.23
C LEU A 62 9.26 1.79 9.10
N ASN A 63 9.60 2.45 10.21
CA ASN A 63 10.70 2.00 11.08
C ASN A 63 10.45 0.66 11.81
N THR A 64 9.22 0.13 11.79
CA THR A 64 8.94 -1.20 12.34
C THR A 64 9.31 -2.35 11.40
N ILE A 65 9.51 -2.06 10.10
CA ILE A 65 9.75 -3.06 9.07
C ILE A 65 11.17 -3.61 9.19
N LYS A 66 11.31 -4.94 9.07
CA LYS A 66 12.62 -5.61 9.08
C LYS A 66 12.79 -6.50 7.86
N LYS A 67 14.05 -6.76 7.50
CA LYS A 67 14.42 -7.78 6.53
C LYS A 67 13.75 -9.11 6.91
N GLY A 68 13.08 -9.74 5.95
CA GLY A 68 12.34 -10.99 6.12
C GLY A 68 10.85 -10.83 6.36
N ASP A 69 10.37 -9.63 6.71
CA ASP A 69 8.95 -9.38 6.90
C ASP A 69 8.19 -9.42 5.56
N CYS A 70 6.96 -9.93 5.60
CA CYS A 70 6.00 -9.72 4.53
C CYS A 70 5.12 -8.53 4.90
N VAL A 71 4.98 -7.60 3.97
CA VAL A 71 4.31 -6.31 4.20
C VAL A 71 3.26 -6.05 3.13
N LEU A 72 2.13 -5.47 3.54
CA LEU A 72 1.16 -4.85 2.65
C LEU A 72 1.40 -3.34 2.68
N ILE A 73 1.80 -2.79 1.55
CA ILE A 73 1.93 -1.35 1.34
C ILE A 73 0.67 -0.85 0.65
N THR A 74 0.13 0.26 1.14
CA THR A 74 -1.01 0.97 0.55
C THR A 74 -0.54 2.36 0.15
N ALA A 75 -0.73 2.69 -1.12
CA ALA A 75 -0.47 4.00 -1.67
C ALA A 75 -1.79 4.76 -1.89
N GLY A 76 -1.72 6.08 -1.93
CA GLY A 76 -2.87 6.95 -2.21
C GLY A 76 -3.15 7.09 -3.70
N GLU A 77 -2.16 6.78 -4.53
CA GLU A 77 -2.29 6.66 -5.97
C GLU A 77 -3.09 5.42 -6.39
N SER A 78 -3.72 5.50 -7.57
CA SER A 78 -4.56 4.42 -8.10
C SER A 78 -3.75 3.29 -8.75
N LYS A 79 -2.46 3.53 -9.05
CA LYS A 79 -1.54 2.56 -9.67
C LYS A 79 -0.12 2.79 -9.14
N LEU A 80 0.59 1.70 -8.88
CA LEU A 80 2.01 1.75 -8.54
C LEU A 80 2.85 1.86 -9.81
N GLU A 81 3.63 2.92 -9.93
CA GLU A 81 4.57 3.07 -11.04
C GLU A 81 5.77 2.14 -10.87
N LYS A 82 6.19 1.52 -11.97
CA LYS A 82 7.34 0.64 -12.01
C LYS A 82 8.30 1.08 -13.09
N TYR A 83 9.54 1.35 -12.71
CA TYR A 83 10.59 1.72 -13.65
C TYR A 83 11.89 1.01 -13.27
N GLN A 84 12.47 0.29 -14.23
CA GLN A 84 13.75 -0.43 -14.08
C GLN A 84 13.87 -1.30 -12.81
N GLY A 85 12.77 -1.94 -12.40
CA GLY A 85 12.75 -2.80 -11.21
C GLY A 85 12.45 -2.08 -9.89
N THR A 86 12.32 -0.75 -9.91
CA THR A 86 11.90 0.07 -8.78
C THR A 86 10.41 0.33 -8.84
N ILE A 87 9.74 0.19 -7.70
CA ILE A 87 8.35 0.59 -7.45
C ILE A 87 8.39 1.88 -6.64
N SER A 88 7.94 2.97 -7.24
CA SER A 88 7.89 4.28 -6.59
C SER A 88 6.50 4.51 -5.98
N ILE A 89 6.47 4.98 -4.74
CA ILE A 89 5.25 5.34 -4.00
C ILE A 89 5.34 6.82 -3.65
N MET A 90 4.57 7.65 -4.37
CA MET A 90 4.62 9.10 -4.21
C MET A 90 3.64 9.61 -3.14
N ASP A 91 2.50 8.94 -2.98
CA ASP A 91 1.54 9.21 -1.90
C ASP A 91 1.48 8.01 -0.96
N PHE A 92 2.38 7.96 0.02
CA PHE A 92 2.40 6.89 1.01
C PHE A 92 1.20 7.00 1.95
N LYS A 93 0.35 5.95 2.03
CA LYS A 93 -0.73 5.88 3.02
C LYS A 93 -0.35 5.05 4.22
N SER A 94 0.03 3.79 4.01
CA SER A 94 0.38 2.90 5.13
C SER A 94 1.24 1.72 4.69
N ILE A 95 1.91 1.14 5.68
CA ILE A 95 2.52 -0.18 5.58
C ILE A 95 2.16 -0.97 6.83
N LYS A 96 1.82 -2.26 6.64
CA LYS A 96 1.57 -3.18 7.75
C LYS A 96 2.23 -4.52 7.48
N LYS A 97 2.71 -5.15 8.54
CA LYS A 97 3.18 -6.53 8.50
C LYS A 97 1.99 -7.47 8.28
N VAL A 98 2.20 -8.48 7.44
CA VAL A 98 1.24 -9.54 7.14
C VAL A 98 1.96 -10.90 7.19
N ALA A 99 1.20 -12.00 7.23
CA ALA A 99 1.77 -13.33 7.11
C ALA A 99 2.43 -13.50 5.73
N CYS A 100 3.62 -14.11 5.70
CA CYS A 100 4.21 -14.57 4.44
C CYS A 100 3.38 -15.73 3.89
N LYS A 101 3.11 -15.69 2.59
CA LYS A 101 2.52 -16.79 1.84
C LYS A 101 3.60 -17.56 1.10
#